data_AF-A0A9P7HEU9-F1
#
_entry.id   AF-A0A9P7HEU9-F1
#
_cell.length_a   1.000
_cell.length_b   1.000
_cell.length_c   1.000
_cell.angle_alpha   90.00
_cell.angle_beta   90.00
_cell.angle_gamma   90.00
#
_symmetry.space_group_name_H-M   'P 1'
#
loop_
_entity.id
_entity.type
_entity.pdbx_description
1 polymer ?
#
loop_
_entity_poly.entity_id
_entity_poly.type
_entity_poly.pdbx_seq_one_letter_code
_entity_poly.pdbx_strand_id
1 'polypeptide(L)'
;MAVNRYAYNGPIDHTIAPQLENIRGKSVIITGGANGMGEAFVRDFVAAGAWVTFADVNEERGKIVEAELNADGQKCVFIKCDIRDWDQQKAMFEKAKSSSPSNSVDVVIANAGISRSSGDSLWNLDGVYSLNPLQIWWKSPELTAPTDPNGEPTKPDLNIVRVNIDGTFYTWKLAVHYFRQQPGNWEYTGTKYALRGFMRTVRRSSHEQAIRINYVAPCWIKSAIRTAEYEKWLVDRGVEFGEQKDVSSCMLRIATDRSITGCDDKGDDRGLTTSYNYNLNVTLPEDDRTPEYFRNITSWRC
;
A
#
# COMPACT_ATOMS: atom_id res chain seq x y z
N MET A 1 -12.63 19.18 15.87
CA MET A 1 -13.53 18.16 16.44
C MET A 1 -12.74 16.87 16.59
N ALA A 2 -12.96 16.10 17.67
CA ALA A 2 -12.34 14.80 17.80
C ALA A 2 -12.89 13.88 16.69
N VAL A 3 -11.99 13.30 15.89
CA VAL A 3 -12.39 12.31 14.88
C VAL A 3 -12.76 11.03 15.63
N ASN A 4 -13.94 10.46 15.34
CA ASN A 4 -14.34 9.18 15.91
C ASN A 4 -13.27 8.12 15.60
N ARG A 5 -13.04 7.20 16.53
CA ARG A 5 -12.19 6.04 16.25
C ARG A 5 -12.76 5.28 15.06
N TYR A 6 -11.86 4.75 14.23
CA TYR A 6 -12.26 3.89 13.12
C TYR A 6 -13.06 2.70 13.66
N ALA A 7 -14.28 2.54 13.14
CA ALA A 7 -15.12 1.37 13.33
C ALA A 7 -15.42 0.78 11.95
N TYR A 8 -15.16 -0.52 11.77
CA TYR A 8 -15.48 -1.21 10.53
C TYR A 8 -16.97 -1.55 10.51
N ASN A 9 -17.73 -0.85 9.67
CA ASN A 9 -19.18 -1.01 9.54
C ASN A 9 -19.59 -1.76 8.25
N GLY A 10 -18.66 -2.51 7.65
CA GLY A 10 -18.84 -3.14 6.34
C GLY A 10 -18.41 -2.26 5.16
N PRO A 11 -18.68 -2.69 3.91
CA PRO A 11 -18.37 -1.93 2.71
C PRO A 11 -19.21 -0.65 2.61
N ILE A 12 -18.66 0.37 1.93
CA ILE A 12 -19.37 1.61 1.63
C ILE A 12 -20.43 1.35 0.55
N ASP A 13 -21.68 1.73 0.82
CA ASP A 13 -22.75 1.71 -0.17
C ASP A 13 -22.63 2.94 -1.10
N HIS A 14 -22.16 2.69 -2.32
CA HIS A 14 -21.96 3.73 -3.34
C HIS A 14 -23.26 4.23 -3.98
N THR A 15 -24.41 3.61 -3.68
CA THR A 15 -25.71 4.07 -4.18
C THR A 15 -26.28 5.23 -3.36
N ILE A 16 -25.74 5.46 -2.16
CA ILE A 16 -26.09 6.60 -1.33
C ILE A 16 -25.47 7.86 -1.92
N ALA A 17 -26.31 8.88 -2.16
CA ALA A 17 -25.87 10.14 -2.73
C ALA A 17 -24.81 10.83 -1.84
N PRO A 18 -23.71 11.35 -2.42
CA PRO A 18 -22.68 12.03 -1.66
C PRO A 18 -23.14 13.42 -1.19
N GLN A 19 -22.65 13.84 -0.01
CA GLN A 19 -22.85 15.18 0.55
C GLN A 19 -21.83 16.17 -0.06
N LEU A 20 -22.11 16.62 -1.30
CA LEU A 20 -21.20 17.45 -2.09
C LEU A 20 -20.91 18.83 -1.46
N GLU A 21 -21.77 19.33 -0.60
CA GLU A 21 -21.57 20.57 0.15
C GLU A 21 -20.30 20.56 1.01
N ASN A 22 -19.88 19.38 1.49
CA ASN A 22 -18.72 19.24 2.36
C ASN A 22 -17.38 19.40 1.63
N ILE A 23 -17.37 19.27 0.29
CA ILE A 23 -16.16 19.42 -0.53
C ILE A 23 -16.07 20.77 -1.23
N ARG A 24 -17.15 21.54 -1.26
CA ARG A 24 -17.18 22.86 -1.90
C ARG A 24 -16.13 23.79 -1.28
N GLY A 25 -15.29 24.39 -2.12
CA GLY A 25 -14.20 25.29 -1.70
C GLY A 25 -13.01 24.60 -1.02
N LYS A 26 -13.01 23.27 -0.93
CA LYS A 26 -11.90 22.49 -0.37
C LYS A 26 -10.79 22.29 -1.39
N SER A 27 -9.56 22.24 -0.89
CA SER A 27 -8.36 21.97 -1.69
C SER A 27 -8.09 20.47 -1.73
N VAL A 28 -8.12 19.90 -2.92
CA VAL A 28 -8.01 18.45 -3.16
C VAL A 28 -6.80 18.16 -4.03
N ILE A 29 -5.93 17.26 -3.58
CA ILE A 29 -4.80 16.75 -4.35
C ILE A 29 -5.15 15.36 -4.89
N ILE A 30 -4.95 15.13 -6.19
CA ILE A 30 -5.18 13.83 -6.85
C ILE A 30 -3.94 13.41 -7.65
N THR A 31 -3.32 12.29 -7.31
CA THR A 31 -2.20 11.72 -8.09
C THR A 31 -2.69 10.74 -9.15
N GLY A 32 -2.00 10.66 -10.28
CA GLY A 32 -2.44 9.85 -11.44
C GLY A 32 -3.69 10.43 -12.10
N GLY A 33 -3.84 11.76 -12.07
CA GLY A 33 -5.07 12.46 -12.43
C GLY A 33 -5.28 12.70 -13.93
N ALA A 34 -4.37 12.25 -14.80
CA ALA A 34 -4.48 12.52 -16.24
C ALA A 34 -5.18 11.41 -17.03
N ASN A 35 -5.54 10.26 -16.43
CA ASN A 35 -6.24 9.20 -17.16
C ASN A 35 -7.20 8.40 -16.28
N GLY A 36 -8.05 7.59 -16.94
CA GLY A 36 -8.88 6.56 -16.32
C GLY A 36 -9.68 7.06 -15.12
N MET A 37 -9.55 6.35 -13.99
CA MET A 37 -10.23 6.71 -12.74
C MET A 37 -9.75 8.04 -12.16
N GLY A 38 -8.45 8.34 -12.28
CA GLY A 38 -7.90 9.57 -11.72
C GLY A 38 -8.44 10.81 -12.42
N GLU A 39 -8.56 10.78 -13.75
CA GLU A 39 -9.20 11.86 -14.50
C GLU A 39 -10.68 12.02 -14.14
N ALA A 40 -11.41 10.90 -13.99
CA ALA A 40 -12.80 10.93 -13.54
C ALA A 40 -12.93 11.61 -12.16
N PHE A 41 -12.05 11.28 -11.21
CA PHE A 41 -12.00 11.95 -9.91
C PHE A 41 -11.75 13.46 -10.06
N VAL A 42 -10.79 13.87 -10.89
CA VAL A 42 -10.52 15.30 -11.13
C VAL A 42 -11.78 16.03 -11.60
N ARG A 43 -12.48 15.46 -12.59
CA ARG A 43 -13.71 16.06 -13.15
C ARG A 43 -14.83 16.12 -12.10
N ASP A 44 -15.06 15.03 -11.36
CA ASP A 44 -16.12 14.93 -10.36
C ASP A 44 -15.89 15.90 -9.18
N PHE A 45 -14.65 16.00 -8.69
CA PHE A 45 -14.32 16.93 -7.61
C PHE A 45 -14.37 18.40 -8.05
N VAL A 46 -13.96 18.72 -9.28
CA VAL A 46 -14.16 20.06 -9.86
C VAL A 46 -15.66 20.37 -10.00
N ALA A 47 -16.47 19.44 -10.50
CA ALA A 47 -17.92 19.60 -10.63
C ALA A 47 -18.61 19.79 -9.27
N ALA A 48 -18.10 19.14 -8.22
CA ALA A 48 -18.56 19.33 -6.84
C ALA A 48 -18.16 20.69 -6.23
N GLY A 49 -17.36 21.50 -6.94
CA GLY A 49 -16.94 22.83 -6.52
C GLY A 49 -15.69 22.85 -5.64
N ALA A 50 -14.87 21.79 -5.68
CA ALA A 50 -13.56 21.77 -5.05
C ALA A 50 -12.51 22.50 -5.90
N TRP A 51 -11.46 23.00 -5.25
CA TRP A 51 -10.23 23.39 -5.92
C TRP A 51 -9.34 22.14 -6.09
N VAL A 52 -9.03 21.75 -7.32
CA VAL A 52 -8.31 20.50 -7.58
C VAL A 52 -6.90 20.76 -8.09
N THR A 53 -5.89 20.28 -7.37
CA THR A 53 -4.53 20.13 -7.90
C THR A 53 -4.32 18.67 -8.26
N PHE A 54 -4.07 18.38 -9.53
CA PHE A 54 -3.87 17.01 -9.98
C PHE A 54 -2.54 16.84 -10.68
N ALA A 55 -1.96 15.66 -10.52
CA ALA A 55 -0.61 15.39 -10.96
C ALA A 55 -0.47 14.06 -11.68
N ASP A 56 0.38 14.05 -12.71
CA ASP A 56 0.67 12.88 -13.53
C ASP A 56 2.03 13.05 -14.24
N VAL A 57 2.56 11.95 -14.77
CA VAL A 57 3.73 11.97 -15.66
C VAL A 57 3.34 12.35 -17.10
N ASN A 58 2.09 12.09 -17.51
CA ASN A 58 1.56 12.45 -18.81
C ASN A 58 1.17 13.94 -18.87
N GLU A 59 2.15 14.77 -19.20
CA GLU A 59 2.00 16.22 -19.28
C GLU A 59 1.01 16.69 -20.35
N GLU A 60 1.00 16.03 -21.51
CA GLU A 60 0.12 16.41 -22.62
C GLU A 60 -1.35 16.25 -22.24
N ARG A 61 -1.72 15.05 -21.75
CA ARG A 61 -3.09 14.80 -21.34
C ARG A 61 -3.50 15.65 -20.13
N GLY A 62 -2.59 15.84 -19.17
CA GLY A 62 -2.82 16.69 -18.00
C GLY A 62 -3.19 18.13 -18.37
N LYS A 63 -2.45 18.75 -19.31
CA LYS A 63 -2.73 20.12 -19.80
C LYS A 63 -4.05 20.23 -20.53
N ILE A 64 -4.44 19.19 -21.30
CA ILE A 64 -5.75 19.16 -21.97
C ILE A 64 -6.88 19.17 -20.93
N VAL A 65 -6.81 18.30 -19.92
CA VAL A 65 -7.83 18.22 -18.87
C VAL A 65 -7.91 19.53 -18.07
N GLU A 66 -6.77 20.15 -17.75
CA GLU A 66 -6.72 21.45 -17.07
C GLU A 66 -7.40 22.55 -17.90
N ALA A 67 -7.11 22.63 -19.20
CA ALA A 67 -7.71 23.63 -20.08
C ALA A 67 -9.22 23.45 -20.22
N GLU A 68 -9.70 22.21 -20.37
CA GLU A 68 -11.13 21.90 -20.46
C GLU A 68 -11.89 22.33 -19.19
N LEU A 69 -11.34 22.01 -18.00
CA LEU A 69 -12.02 22.26 -16.74
C LEU A 69 -11.96 23.74 -16.31
N ASN A 70 -10.96 24.48 -16.79
CA ASN A 70 -10.77 25.89 -16.50
C ASN A 70 -11.42 26.84 -17.54
N ALA A 71 -12.19 26.33 -18.51
CA ALA A 71 -12.81 27.13 -19.56
C ALA A 71 -13.68 28.29 -19.01
N ASP A 72 -14.40 28.04 -17.90
CA ASP A 72 -15.27 29.01 -17.23
C ASP A 72 -14.64 29.56 -15.93
N GLY A 73 -13.32 29.70 -15.91
CA GLY A 73 -12.57 30.21 -14.77
C GLY A 73 -11.77 29.14 -14.05
N GLN A 74 -10.79 29.59 -13.27
CA GLN A 74 -9.78 28.71 -12.67
C GLN A 74 -10.37 27.88 -11.52
N LYS A 75 -10.39 26.57 -11.69
CA LYS A 75 -10.92 25.57 -10.74
C LYS A 75 -9.90 24.49 -10.40
N CYS A 76 -8.96 24.24 -11.31
CA CYS A 76 -7.92 23.25 -11.11
C CYS A 76 -6.56 23.70 -11.64
N VAL A 77 -5.52 22.98 -11.22
CA VAL A 77 -4.16 23.13 -11.76
C VAL A 77 -3.52 21.76 -11.98
N PHE A 78 -2.90 21.58 -13.14
CA PHE A 78 -2.11 20.39 -13.44
C PHE A 78 -0.64 20.58 -13.06
N ILE A 79 -0.03 19.54 -12.49
CA ILE A 79 1.40 19.51 -12.18
C ILE A 79 2.01 18.23 -12.73
N LYS A 80 2.99 18.36 -13.64
CA LYS A 80 3.82 17.22 -14.04
C LYS A 80 4.63 16.76 -12.83
N CYS A 81 4.42 15.53 -12.39
CA CYS A 81 5.10 14.98 -11.23
C CYS A 81 5.25 13.46 -11.37
N ASP A 82 6.48 12.98 -11.24
CA ASP A 82 6.76 11.60 -10.95
C ASP A 82 6.66 11.38 -9.44
N ILE A 83 5.67 10.61 -9.00
CA ILE A 83 5.47 10.35 -7.58
C ILE A 83 6.63 9.55 -6.94
N ARG A 84 7.53 8.95 -7.71
CA ARG A 84 8.75 8.32 -7.17
C ARG A 84 9.77 9.35 -6.68
N ASP A 85 9.61 10.61 -7.05
CA ASP A 85 10.50 11.73 -6.72
C ASP A 85 9.91 12.56 -5.57
N TRP A 86 10.64 12.60 -4.47
CA TRP A 86 10.23 13.30 -3.25
C TRP A 86 10.12 14.81 -3.44
N ASP A 87 11.07 15.41 -4.14
CA ASP A 87 11.14 16.86 -4.30
C ASP A 87 10.04 17.34 -5.24
N GLN A 88 9.74 16.57 -6.30
CA GLN A 88 8.60 16.85 -7.18
C GLN A 88 7.27 16.78 -6.40
N GLN A 89 7.07 15.76 -5.56
CA GLN A 89 5.85 15.69 -4.74
C GLN A 89 5.77 16.84 -3.73
N LYS A 90 6.88 17.19 -3.08
CA LYS A 90 6.92 18.31 -2.14
C LYS A 90 6.52 19.61 -2.84
N ALA A 91 7.10 19.89 -4.01
CA ALA A 91 6.78 21.05 -4.82
C ALA A 91 5.31 21.05 -5.28
N MET A 92 4.76 19.88 -5.64
CA MET A 92 3.34 19.70 -5.96
C MET A 92 2.45 20.09 -4.77
N PHE A 93 2.74 19.62 -3.56
CA PHE A 93 1.98 19.97 -2.36
C PHE A 93 2.08 21.46 -2.00
N GLU A 94 3.27 22.05 -2.12
CA GLU A 94 3.47 23.49 -1.90
C GLU A 94 2.68 24.32 -2.92
N LYS A 95 2.67 23.90 -4.18
CA LYS A 95 1.89 24.52 -5.24
C LYS A 95 0.39 24.34 -5.01
N ALA A 96 -0.07 23.16 -4.62
CA ALA A 96 -1.47 22.90 -4.30
C ALA A 96 -1.98 23.81 -3.19
N LYS A 97 -1.21 23.88 -2.10
CA LYS A 97 -1.50 24.76 -0.97
C LYS A 97 -1.59 26.22 -1.42
N SER A 98 -0.54 26.74 -2.06
CA SER A 98 -0.45 28.14 -2.47
C SER A 98 -1.46 28.55 -3.56
N SER A 99 -1.87 27.62 -4.42
CA SER A 99 -2.83 27.91 -5.50
C SER A 99 -4.28 27.80 -5.04
N SER A 100 -4.53 27.10 -3.92
CA SER A 100 -5.88 26.94 -3.38
C SER A 100 -6.42 28.24 -2.77
N PRO A 101 -7.73 28.53 -2.90
CA PRO A 101 -8.35 29.71 -2.30
C PRO A 101 -8.19 29.79 -0.77
N SER A 102 -8.08 28.64 -0.11
CA SER A 102 -7.98 28.52 1.35
C SER A 102 -6.54 28.42 1.87
N ASN A 103 -5.53 28.50 0.98
CA ASN A 103 -4.11 28.29 1.29
C ASN A 103 -3.86 27.01 2.12
N SER A 104 -4.57 25.94 1.79
CA SER A 104 -4.61 24.71 2.58
C SER A 104 -4.63 23.46 1.68
N VAL A 105 -4.47 22.30 2.31
CA VAL A 105 -4.70 21.00 1.70
C VAL A 105 -5.70 20.30 2.60
N ASP A 106 -6.89 20.00 2.07
CA ASP A 106 -7.98 19.42 2.84
C ASP A 106 -8.12 17.92 2.56
N VAL A 107 -7.93 17.50 1.31
CA VAL A 107 -8.10 16.11 0.87
C VAL A 107 -6.94 15.70 -0.03
N VAL A 108 -6.47 14.47 0.14
CA VAL A 108 -5.45 13.86 -0.72
C VAL A 108 -5.94 12.49 -1.17
N ILE A 109 -5.98 12.27 -2.48
CA ILE A 109 -6.34 11.01 -3.12
C ILE A 109 -5.08 10.46 -3.80
N ALA A 110 -4.43 9.50 -3.12
CA ALA A 110 -3.26 8.81 -3.64
C ALA A 110 -3.70 7.71 -4.63
N ASN A 111 -4.07 8.10 -5.85
CA ASN A 111 -4.62 7.20 -6.87
C ASN A 111 -3.57 6.66 -7.87
N ALA A 112 -2.42 7.33 -8.03
CA ALA A 112 -1.39 6.89 -8.96
C ALA A 112 -0.94 5.44 -8.67
N GLY A 113 -0.95 4.60 -9.72
CA GLY A 113 -0.52 3.22 -9.64
C GLY A 113 -0.26 2.63 -11.02
N ILE A 114 0.64 1.66 -11.08
CA ILE A 114 0.98 0.92 -12.29
C ILE A 114 0.88 -0.60 -12.07
N SER A 115 0.76 -1.37 -13.16
CA SER A 115 0.58 -2.82 -13.12
C SER A 115 1.69 -3.56 -13.85
N ARG A 116 1.63 -4.90 -13.90
CA ARG A 116 2.67 -5.76 -14.50
C ARG A 116 3.00 -5.41 -15.94
N SER A 117 2.02 -4.94 -16.72
CA SER A 117 2.22 -4.48 -18.10
C SER A 117 3.12 -3.25 -18.22
N SER A 118 3.55 -2.65 -17.11
CA SER A 118 4.51 -1.54 -17.08
C SER A 118 5.99 -1.97 -17.17
N GLY A 119 6.26 -3.28 -17.33
CA GLY A 119 7.59 -3.79 -17.69
C GLY A 119 8.55 -3.94 -16.51
N ASP A 120 8.05 -4.28 -15.33
CA ASP A 120 8.85 -4.51 -14.12
C ASP A 120 9.36 -5.97 -14.11
N SER A 121 10.67 -6.16 -13.92
CA SER A 121 11.32 -7.47 -13.98
C SER A 121 11.27 -8.25 -12.66
N LEU A 122 10.84 -7.64 -11.55
CA LEU A 122 10.73 -8.32 -10.24
C LEU A 122 9.87 -9.59 -10.30
N TRP A 123 8.89 -9.61 -11.20
CA TRP A 123 7.89 -10.67 -11.30
C TRP A 123 8.22 -11.72 -12.37
N ASN A 124 9.27 -11.49 -13.15
CA ASN A 124 9.69 -12.39 -14.22
C ASN A 124 10.70 -13.39 -13.66
N LEU A 125 10.61 -14.64 -14.10
CA LEU A 125 11.70 -15.58 -13.87
C LEU A 125 12.87 -15.24 -14.79
N ASP A 126 14.08 -15.49 -14.30
CA ASP A 126 15.23 -15.38 -15.17
C ASP A 126 15.08 -16.35 -16.36
N GLY A 127 15.13 -15.84 -17.59
CA GLY A 127 14.99 -16.63 -18.82
C GLY A 127 13.57 -16.93 -19.30
N VAL A 128 12.53 -16.36 -18.69
CA VAL A 128 11.13 -16.57 -19.12
C VAL A 128 10.52 -15.26 -19.62
N TYR A 129 10.04 -15.25 -20.88
CA TYR A 129 9.17 -14.19 -21.40
C TYR A 129 7.87 -14.18 -20.60
N SER A 130 7.71 -13.21 -19.70
CA SER A 130 6.51 -13.15 -18.85
C SER A 130 5.36 -12.36 -19.48
N LEU A 131 5.57 -11.60 -20.56
CA LEU A 131 4.53 -10.76 -21.14
C LEU A 131 4.44 -10.88 -22.66
N ASN A 132 3.20 -10.93 -23.15
CA ASN A 132 2.86 -10.86 -24.56
C ASN A 132 3.46 -9.58 -25.19
N PRO A 133 4.18 -9.67 -26.33
CA PRO A 133 4.77 -8.50 -27.01
C PRO A 133 3.77 -7.37 -27.30
N LEU A 134 2.45 -7.64 -27.32
CA LEU A 134 1.41 -6.63 -27.47
C LEU A 134 1.19 -5.74 -26.23
N GLN A 135 1.74 -6.09 -25.05
CA GLN A 135 1.58 -5.33 -23.80
C GLN A 135 2.73 -4.36 -23.50
N ILE A 136 3.80 -4.36 -24.29
CA ILE A 136 5.01 -3.55 -24.06
C ILE A 136 5.22 -2.62 -25.25
N TRP A 137 4.37 -1.61 -25.39
CA TRP A 137 4.37 -0.73 -26.58
C TRP A 137 5.21 0.56 -26.43
N TRP A 138 5.80 0.82 -25.25
CA TRP A 138 6.40 2.13 -24.93
C TRP A 138 7.80 2.11 -24.28
N LYS A 139 8.38 0.95 -23.91
CA LYS A 139 9.69 0.89 -23.23
C LYS A 139 10.77 0.09 -23.96
N SER A 140 12.01 0.50 -23.69
CA SER A 140 13.28 0.09 -24.32
C SER A 140 13.50 -1.43 -24.40
N PRO A 141 14.06 -1.96 -25.52
CA PRO A 141 14.31 -3.39 -25.73
C PRO A 141 15.13 -4.07 -24.63
N GLU A 142 16.00 -3.30 -23.98
CA GLU A 142 16.92 -3.74 -22.92
C GLU A 142 16.22 -4.28 -21.67
N LEU A 143 15.01 -3.79 -21.34
CA LEU A 143 14.20 -4.27 -20.20
C LEU A 143 13.44 -5.58 -20.49
N THR A 144 13.51 -6.09 -21.72
CA THR A 144 12.75 -7.27 -22.18
C THR A 144 13.64 -8.42 -22.64
N ALA A 145 14.97 -8.26 -22.54
CA ALA A 145 15.90 -9.31 -22.90
C ALA A 145 15.78 -10.50 -21.92
N PRO A 146 15.64 -11.75 -22.41
CA PRO A 146 15.64 -12.91 -21.54
C PRO A 146 16.97 -12.99 -20.79
N THR A 147 16.91 -13.03 -19.47
CA THR A 147 18.09 -13.28 -18.62
C THR A 147 18.49 -14.75 -18.73
N ASP A 148 19.78 -15.08 -18.64
CA ASP A 148 20.21 -16.49 -18.67
C ASP A 148 19.84 -17.14 -17.34
N PRO A 149 18.99 -18.19 -17.29
CA PRO A 149 18.64 -18.88 -16.05
C PRO A 149 19.85 -19.56 -15.37
N ASN A 150 20.95 -19.76 -16.09
CA ASN A 150 22.21 -20.26 -15.53
C ASN A 150 23.26 -19.14 -15.32
N GLY A 151 22.91 -17.88 -15.60
CA GLY A 151 23.78 -16.72 -15.45
C GLY A 151 23.82 -16.15 -14.03
N GLU A 152 24.56 -15.05 -13.84
CA GLU A 152 24.55 -14.33 -12.57
C GLU A 152 23.17 -13.69 -12.32
N PRO A 153 22.63 -13.78 -11.08
CA PRO A 153 21.36 -13.16 -10.74
C PRO A 153 21.36 -11.66 -11.04
N THR A 154 20.42 -11.22 -11.86
CA THR A 154 20.30 -9.80 -12.19
C THR A 154 19.45 -9.07 -11.16
N LYS A 155 19.86 -7.85 -10.81
CA LYS A 155 19.07 -7.01 -9.91
C LYS A 155 17.79 -6.57 -10.64
N PRO A 156 16.58 -6.83 -10.10
CA PRO A 156 15.34 -6.45 -10.77
C PRO A 156 15.14 -4.93 -10.75
N ASP A 157 14.40 -4.42 -11.75
CA ASP A 157 13.77 -3.11 -11.66
C ASP A 157 12.61 -3.19 -10.65
N LEU A 158 12.36 -2.12 -9.91
CA LEU A 158 11.35 -2.07 -8.86
C LEU A 158 10.31 -0.99 -9.15
N ASN A 159 10.12 -0.59 -10.41
CA ASN A 159 9.23 0.51 -10.78
C ASN A 159 7.82 0.39 -10.17
N ILE A 160 7.20 -0.79 -10.19
CA ILE A 160 5.86 -0.99 -9.62
C ILE A 160 5.89 -0.76 -8.11
N VAL A 161 6.92 -1.28 -7.43
CA VAL A 161 7.10 -1.05 -5.99
C VAL A 161 7.35 0.44 -5.71
N ARG A 162 8.20 1.10 -6.50
CA ARG A 162 8.51 2.51 -6.33
C ARG A 162 7.30 3.42 -6.56
N VAL A 163 6.45 3.13 -7.54
CA VAL A 163 5.23 3.91 -7.77
C VAL A 163 4.17 3.59 -6.72
N ASN A 164 3.83 2.31 -6.55
CA ASN A 164 2.67 1.90 -5.76
C ASN A 164 2.94 1.85 -4.25
N ILE A 165 4.21 1.82 -3.82
CA ILE A 165 4.61 1.81 -2.40
C ILE A 165 5.33 3.12 -2.05
N ASP A 166 6.52 3.36 -2.61
CA ASP A 166 7.33 4.53 -2.20
C ASP A 166 6.60 5.83 -2.50
N GLY A 167 6.08 5.99 -3.72
CA GLY A 167 5.36 7.18 -4.14
C GLY A 167 4.09 7.41 -3.32
N THR A 168 3.32 6.35 -3.03
CA THR A 168 2.16 6.41 -2.14
C THR A 168 2.55 6.78 -0.71
N PHE A 169 3.66 6.25 -0.17
CA PHE A 169 4.16 6.61 1.16
C PHE A 169 4.62 8.06 1.22
N TYR A 170 5.27 8.57 0.17
CA TYR A 170 5.62 9.99 0.06
C TYR A 170 4.36 10.87 0.04
N THR A 171 3.36 10.50 -0.76
CA THR A 171 2.07 11.22 -0.82
C THR A 171 1.38 11.22 0.55
N TRP A 172 1.34 10.07 1.21
CA TRP A 172 0.77 9.90 2.53
C TRP A 172 1.52 10.72 3.59
N LYS A 173 2.86 10.74 3.54
CA LYS A 173 3.71 11.51 4.46
C LYS A 173 3.46 13.01 4.34
N LEU A 174 3.37 13.51 3.11
CA LEU A 174 3.05 14.90 2.84
C LEU A 174 1.62 15.21 3.27
N ALA A 175 0.64 14.36 2.97
CA ALA A 175 -0.74 14.53 3.43
C ALA A 175 -0.81 14.71 4.97
N VAL A 176 -0.19 13.82 5.73
CA VAL A 176 -0.16 13.93 7.20
C VAL A 176 0.60 15.16 7.69
N HIS A 177 1.69 15.54 7.04
CA HIS A 177 2.41 16.78 7.36
C HIS A 177 1.48 18.00 7.23
N TYR A 178 0.68 18.07 6.18
CA TYR A 178 -0.26 19.16 5.95
C TYR A 178 -1.56 19.05 6.78
N PHE A 179 -1.98 17.85 7.21
CA PHE A 179 -3.15 17.62 8.08
C PHE A 179 -2.87 17.85 9.58
N ARG A 180 -1.61 18.07 9.97
CA ARG A 180 -1.08 18.56 11.27
C ARG A 180 -1.52 17.88 12.59
N GLN A 181 -2.35 16.82 12.66
CA GLN A 181 -2.86 16.35 13.97
C GLN A 181 -3.00 14.83 14.20
N GLN A 182 -2.00 14.00 13.88
CA GLN A 182 -2.03 12.57 14.27
C GLN A 182 -0.63 12.01 14.61
N PRO A 183 -0.21 12.03 15.89
CA PRO A 183 0.93 11.24 16.34
C PRO A 183 0.51 9.79 16.64
N GLY A 184 1.08 8.82 15.92
CA GLY A 184 0.88 7.39 16.18
C GLY A 184 1.91 6.53 15.46
N ASN A 185 2.09 5.27 15.87
CA ASN A 185 3.07 4.30 15.30
C ASN A 185 2.57 3.64 13.99
N TRP A 186 1.91 4.40 13.12
CA TRP A 186 1.34 3.87 11.89
C TRP A 186 2.44 3.49 10.88
N GLU A 187 3.65 4.07 10.96
CA GLU A 187 4.79 3.72 10.10
C GLU A 187 5.12 2.24 10.26
N TYR A 188 5.36 1.83 11.50
CA TYR A 188 5.75 0.45 11.81
C TYR A 188 4.63 -0.52 11.47
N THR A 189 3.39 -0.16 11.82
CA THR A 189 2.21 -0.99 11.52
C THR A 189 2.05 -1.16 10.01
N GLY A 190 2.05 -0.07 9.25
CA GLY A 190 1.92 -0.07 7.79
C GLY A 190 2.99 -0.92 7.11
N THR A 191 4.26 -0.80 7.51
CA THR A 191 5.34 -1.62 6.93
C THR A 191 5.15 -3.12 7.21
N LYS A 192 4.68 -3.51 8.40
CA LYS A 192 4.40 -4.91 8.72
C LYS A 192 3.20 -5.47 7.95
N TYR A 193 2.17 -4.67 7.73
CA TYR A 193 1.06 -5.05 6.86
C TYR A 193 1.49 -5.17 5.39
N ALA A 194 2.33 -4.25 4.90
CA ALA A 194 2.89 -4.33 3.56
C ALA A 194 3.73 -5.60 3.37
N LEU A 195 4.59 -5.94 4.33
CA LEU A 195 5.36 -7.20 4.31
C LEU A 195 4.43 -8.42 4.33
N ARG A 196 3.40 -8.43 5.19
CA ARG A 196 2.43 -9.53 5.23
C ARG A 196 1.70 -9.68 3.89
N GLY A 197 1.23 -8.59 3.31
CA GLY A 197 0.57 -8.57 2.00
C GLY A 197 1.50 -9.04 0.88
N PHE A 198 2.75 -8.58 0.86
CA PHE A 198 3.77 -9.02 -0.08
C PHE A 198 3.99 -10.52 0.01
N MET A 199 4.26 -11.03 1.23
CA MET A 199 4.50 -12.46 1.48
C MET A 199 3.32 -13.33 1.04
N ARG A 200 2.08 -12.87 1.25
CA ARG A 200 0.87 -13.55 0.75
C ARG A 200 0.83 -13.60 -0.78
N THR A 201 1.14 -12.51 -1.45
CA THR A 201 1.11 -12.43 -2.91
C THR A 201 2.15 -13.35 -3.54
N VAL A 202 3.41 -13.32 -3.07
CA VAL A 202 4.49 -14.12 -3.69
C VAL A 202 4.31 -15.62 -3.48
N ARG A 203 3.65 -16.05 -2.39
CA ARG A 203 3.33 -17.48 -2.15
C ARG A 203 2.43 -18.08 -3.22
N ARG A 204 1.57 -17.28 -3.86
CA ARG A 204 0.58 -17.79 -4.82
C ARG A 204 1.23 -18.52 -6.00
N SER A 205 2.39 -18.06 -6.44
CA SER A 205 3.12 -18.67 -7.57
C SER A 205 4.44 -19.32 -7.16
N SER A 206 4.89 -19.20 -5.91
CA SER A 206 6.18 -19.76 -5.48
C SER A 206 6.23 -21.30 -5.52
N HIS A 207 5.07 -21.95 -5.40
CA HIS A 207 4.96 -23.42 -5.48
C HIS A 207 5.34 -23.96 -6.87
N GLU A 208 5.09 -23.20 -7.94
CA GLU A 208 5.52 -23.54 -9.32
C GLU A 208 7.04 -23.63 -9.44
N GLN A 209 7.75 -22.98 -8.51
CA GLN A 209 9.21 -22.91 -8.44
C GLN A 209 9.79 -23.84 -7.35
N ALA A 210 8.95 -24.67 -6.72
CA ALA A 210 9.30 -25.45 -5.54
C ALA A 210 9.86 -24.60 -4.36
N ILE A 211 9.49 -23.32 -4.28
CA ILE A 211 9.92 -22.40 -3.21
C ILE A 211 8.81 -22.27 -2.16
N ARG A 212 9.17 -22.54 -0.89
CA ARG A 212 8.30 -22.29 0.28
C ARG A 212 8.59 -20.91 0.84
N ILE A 213 7.56 -20.06 0.92
CA ILE A 213 7.69 -18.71 1.48
C ILE A 213 6.88 -18.64 2.77
N ASN A 214 7.52 -18.26 3.87
CA ASN A 214 6.89 -18.13 5.19
C ASN A 214 7.17 -16.74 5.78
N TYR A 215 6.31 -16.28 6.69
CA TYR A 215 6.43 -14.97 7.33
C TYR A 215 6.14 -15.13 8.81
N VAL A 216 7.10 -14.75 9.66
CA VAL A 216 6.95 -14.79 11.11
C VAL A 216 6.77 -13.35 11.61
N ALA A 217 5.70 -13.13 12.34
CA ALA A 217 5.33 -11.82 12.89
C ALA A 217 5.29 -11.91 14.42
N PRO A 218 6.44 -11.88 15.11
CA PRO A 218 6.46 -12.02 16.55
C PRO A 218 5.79 -10.82 17.23
N CYS A 219 5.25 -11.05 18.44
CA CYS A 219 4.75 -9.99 19.30
C CYS A 219 5.93 -9.22 19.95
N TRP A 220 5.68 -8.56 21.09
CA TRP A 220 6.74 -7.95 21.88
C TRP A 220 7.78 -9.00 22.32
N ILE A 221 8.98 -8.94 21.74
CA ILE A 221 10.12 -9.81 22.11
C ILE A 221 11.14 -9.00 22.88
N LYS A 222 11.66 -9.57 23.98
CA LYS A 222 12.80 -8.99 24.71
C LYS A 222 13.98 -8.86 23.76
N SER A 223 14.33 -7.64 23.41
CA SER A 223 15.34 -7.36 22.38
C SER A 223 15.98 -6.00 22.62
N ALA A 224 17.21 -5.85 22.14
CA ALA A 224 18.04 -4.65 22.32
C ALA A 224 17.54 -3.39 21.57
N ILE A 225 16.42 -3.46 20.85
CA ILE A 225 15.95 -2.36 19.97
C ILE A 225 15.21 -1.26 20.77
N ARG A 226 14.82 -1.52 22.03
CA ARG A 226 14.04 -0.59 22.86
C ARG A 226 14.85 -0.14 24.07
N THR A 227 14.62 1.09 24.52
CA THR A 227 15.24 1.58 25.75
C THR A 227 14.61 0.89 26.97
N ALA A 228 15.40 0.74 28.04
CA ALA A 228 14.94 0.09 29.27
C ALA A 228 13.73 0.82 29.88
N GLU A 229 13.66 2.15 29.74
CA GLU A 229 12.55 2.96 30.24
C GLU A 229 11.24 2.66 29.49
N TYR A 230 11.32 2.50 28.16
CA TYR A 230 10.15 2.19 27.35
C TYR A 230 9.67 0.75 27.56
N GLU A 231 10.59 -0.19 27.74
CA GLU A 231 10.27 -1.57 28.11
C GLU A 231 9.55 -1.62 29.46
N LYS A 232 10.08 -0.92 30.48
CA LYS A 232 9.42 -0.82 31.78
C LYS A 232 8.03 -0.20 31.66
N TRP A 233 7.87 0.86 30.87
CA TRP A 233 6.57 1.52 30.63
C TRP A 233 5.51 0.58 30.04
N LEU A 234 5.91 -0.36 29.18
CA LEU A 234 5.05 -1.40 28.60
C LEU A 234 4.69 -2.47 29.62
N VAL A 235 5.67 -2.97 30.39
CA VAL A 235 5.45 -3.95 31.46
C VAL A 235 4.50 -3.40 32.53
N ASP A 236 4.67 -2.14 32.94
CA ASP A 236 3.79 -1.46 33.89
C ASP A 236 2.34 -1.35 33.38
N ARG A 237 2.10 -1.52 32.07
CA ARG A 237 0.78 -1.55 31.42
C ARG A 237 0.28 -2.96 31.09
N GLY A 238 0.94 -3.99 31.63
CA GLY A 238 0.54 -5.39 31.47
C GLY A 238 0.96 -6.02 30.14
N VAL A 239 1.93 -5.44 29.43
CA VAL A 239 2.49 -6.06 28.23
C VAL A 239 3.46 -7.17 28.64
N GLU A 240 3.16 -8.39 28.23
CA GLU A 240 4.05 -9.55 28.37
C GLU A 240 4.97 -9.67 27.15
N PHE A 241 6.24 -9.98 27.40
CA PHE A 241 7.24 -10.17 26.35
C PHE A 241 7.54 -11.64 26.13
N GLY A 242 7.61 -12.06 24.87
CA GLY A 242 8.12 -13.37 24.46
C GLY A 242 9.65 -13.42 24.43
N GLU A 243 10.21 -14.63 24.40
CA GLU A 243 11.64 -14.87 24.38
C GLU A 243 12.16 -15.01 22.94
N GLN A 244 13.41 -14.58 22.70
CA GLN A 244 14.04 -14.70 21.38
C GLN A 244 14.14 -16.16 20.91
N LYS A 245 14.27 -17.09 21.87
CA LYS A 245 14.34 -18.54 21.63
C LYS A 245 13.06 -19.09 20.99
N ASP A 246 11.91 -18.50 21.29
CA ASP A 246 10.63 -18.96 20.74
C ASP A 246 10.56 -18.64 19.24
N VAL A 247 11.02 -17.44 18.86
CA VAL A 247 11.13 -17.02 17.46
C VAL A 247 12.13 -17.88 16.70
N SER A 248 13.30 -18.17 17.28
CA SER A 248 14.31 -19.00 16.62
C SER A 248 13.86 -20.45 16.45
N SER A 249 13.18 -21.03 17.45
CA SER A 249 12.58 -22.37 17.35
C SER A 249 11.50 -22.43 16.27
N CYS A 250 10.67 -21.40 16.15
CA CYS A 250 9.67 -21.29 15.09
C CYS A 250 10.33 -21.28 13.70
N MET A 251 11.36 -20.45 13.51
CA MET A 251 12.11 -20.39 12.25
C MET A 251 12.76 -21.73 11.89
N LEU A 252 13.37 -22.42 12.86
CA LEU A 252 13.99 -23.74 12.64
C LEU A 252 12.96 -24.78 12.20
N ARG A 253 11.77 -24.80 12.82
CA ARG A 253 10.69 -25.70 12.43
C ARG A 253 10.23 -25.41 11.00
N ILE A 254 9.99 -24.14 10.65
CA ILE A 254 9.62 -23.74 9.29
C ILE A 254 10.67 -24.19 8.27
N ALA A 255 11.96 -24.04 8.59
CA ALA A 255 13.04 -24.40 7.68
C ALA A 255 13.13 -25.92 7.44
N THR A 256 12.94 -26.72 8.50
CA THR A 256 13.20 -28.17 8.49
C THR A 256 11.98 -29.02 8.15
N ASP A 257 10.77 -28.57 8.51
CA ASP A 257 9.53 -29.29 8.23
C ASP A 257 8.96 -28.91 6.86
N ARG A 258 9.08 -29.84 5.90
CA ARG A 258 8.62 -29.64 4.52
C ARG A 258 7.10 -29.54 4.39
N SER A 259 6.34 -29.96 5.40
CA SER A 259 4.88 -29.81 5.41
C SER A 259 4.43 -28.36 5.62
N ILE A 260 5.32 -27.46 6.07
CA ILE A 260 5.01 -26.06 6.34
C ILE A 260 5.26 -25.21 5.09
N THR A 261 4.19 -24.95 4.34
CA THR A 261 4.23 -24.26 3.03
C THR A 261 3.82 -22.78 3.09
N GLY A 262 3.19 -22.34 4.19
CA GLY A 262 2.75 -20.95 4.38
C GLY A 262 1.44 -20.57 3.66
N CYS A 263 0.76 -21.54 3.04
CA CYS A 263 -0.55 -21.44 2.37
C CYS A 263 -1.36 -22.73 2.55
N ASP A 264 -2.69 -22.66 2.47
CA ASP A 264 -3.52 -23.85 2.30
C ASP A 264 -3.72 -24.23 0.83
N ASP A 265 -4.45 -25.32 0.61
CA ASP A 265 -4.83 -25.89 -0.69
C ASP A 265 -5.70 -24.97 -1.57
N LYS A 266 -6.19 -23.85 -1.02
CA LYS A 266 -6.94 -22.81 -1.74
C LYS A 266 -6.10 -21.55 -2.00
N GLY A 267 -4.83 -21.55 -1.61
CA GLY A 267 -3.96 -20.38 -1.67
C GLY A 267 -4.35 -19.29 -0.67
N ASP A 268 -5.15 -19.64 0.34
CA ASP A 268 -5.56 -18.73 1.41
C ASP A 268 -4.70 -18.95 2.66
N ASP A 269 -4.53 -17.87 3.42
CA ASP A 269 -3.60 -17.82 4.54
C ASP A 269 -4.24 -18.45 5.77
N ARG A 270 -3.94 -19.73 6.07
CA ARG A 270 -4.13 -20.29 7.43
C ARG A 270 -3.19 -19.68 8.47
N GLY A 271 -2.44 -18.64 8.14
CA GLY A 271 -1.79 -17.80 9.12
C GLY A 271 -0.94 -18.60 10.09
N LEU A 272 0.23 -19.04 9.64
CA LEU A 272 1.38 -18.91 10.55
C LEU A 272 1.81 -17.43 10.65
N THR A 273 0.86 -16.49 10.58
CA THR A 273 0.85 -15.41 11.57
C THR A 273 0.75 -16.08 12.94
N THR A 274 1.90 -16.45 13.50
CA THR A 274 2.03 -16.52 14.96
C THR A 274 1.81 -15.09 15.46
N SER A 275 0.57 -14.61 15.45
CA SER A 275 0.14 -13.65 16.46
C SER A 275 0.35 -14.40 17.77
N TYR A 276 1.53 -14.22 18.34
CA TYR A 276 1.90 -14.76 19.64
C TYR A 276 0.89 -14.23 20.64
N ASN A 277 -0.11 -15.06 20.90
CA ASN A 277 -0.80 -15.21 22.16
C ASN A 277 -1.05 -16.72 22.24
N TYR A 278 -0.19 -17.40 22.99
CA TYR A 278 -0.23 -18.80 23.41
C TYR A 278 0.40 -19.89 22.51
N ASN A 279 1.39 -20.52 23.12
CA ASN A 279 1.98 -21.85 22.95
C ASN A 279 1.39 -22.81 21.89
N LEU A 280 2.29 -23.23 21.00
CA LEU A 280 2.54 -24.61 20.56
C LEU A 280 1.50 -25.67 21.00
N ASN A 281 0.75 -26.19 20.03
CA ASN A 281 0.18 -27.55 20.00
C ASN A 281 -0.86 -27.98 21.06
N VAL A 282 -1.67 -27.07 21.61
CA VAL A 282 -2.88 -27.47 22.36
C VAL A 282 -4.12 -26.84 21.72
N THR A 283 -5.10 -27.66 21.33
CA THR A 283 -6.43 -27.18 20.93
C THR A 283 -7.09 -26.59 22.17
N LEU A 284 -7.43 -25.29 22.15
CA LEU A 284 -8.21 -24.68 23.23
C LEU A 284 -9.67 -25.18 23.16
N PRO A 285 -10.31 -25.48 24.31
CA PRO A 285 -11.76 -25.59 24.38
C PRO A 285 -12.38 -24.24 23.96
N GLU A 286 -13.58 -24.27 23.39
CA GLU A 286 -14.27 -23.11 22.82
C GLU A 286 -14.16 -21.86 23.72
N ASP A 287 -13.44 -20.84 23.23
CA ASP A 287 -13.34 -19.50 23.84
C ASP A 287 -14.18 -18.53 23.01
N ASP A 288 -15.25 -18.03 23.62
CA ASP A 288 -16.23 -17.13 23.01
C ASP A 288 -15.64 -15.77 22.60
N ARG A 289 -14.38 -15.49 22.94
CA ARG A 289 -13.66 -14.25 22.58
C ARG A 289 -12.78 -14.41 21.35
N THR A 290 -12.75 -15.59 20.73
CA THR A 290 -12.13 -15.76 19.42
C THR A 290 -12.99 -15.01 18.41
N PRO A 291 -12.50 -13.93 17.75
CA PRO A 291 -13.29 -13.28 16.72
C PRO A 291 -13.62 -14.32 15.66
N GLU A 292 -14.89 -14.37 15.28
CA GLU A 292 -15.49 -15.27 14.29
C GLU A 292 -14.97 -15.01 12.85
N TYR A 293 -13.69 -14.67 12.70
CA TYR A 293 -13.01 -14.39 11.44
C TYR A 293 -12.73 -15.66 10.62
N PHE A 294 -13.10 -16.83 11.12
CA PHE A 294 -12.71 -18.13 10.58
C PHE A 294 -13.80 -18.87 9.81
N ARG A 295 -15.01 -18.32 9.61
CA ARG A 295 -16.08 -19.14 9.00
C ARG A 295 -16.84 -18.59 7.81
N ASN A 296 -16.80 -17.29 7.47
CA ASN A 296 -17.51 -16.81 6.28
C ASN A 296 -16.95 -15.50 5.74
N ILE A 297 -15.94 -15.52 4.86
CA ILE A 297 -15.84 -14.51 3.79
C ILE A 297 -15.44 -15.19 2.48
N THR A 298 -16.41 -15.26 1.58
CA THR A 298 -16.29 -15.46 0.15
C THR A 298 -15.49 -14.32 -0.48
N SER A 299 -14.59 -14.66 -1.40
CA SER A 299 -13.80 -13.72 -2.20
C SER A 299 -14.62 -12.55 -2.74
N TRP A 300 -14.12 -11.32 -2.58
CA TRP A 300 -14.47 -10.19 -3.44
C TRP A 300 -13.24 -9.77 -4.23
N ARG A 301 -13.36 -9.81 -5.55
CA ARG A 301 -12.47 -9.13 -6.49
C ARG A 301 -13.03 -7.72 -6.69
N CYS A 302 -12.21 -6.70 -6.47
CA CYS A 302 -12.24 -5.48 -7.28
C CYS A 302 -11.08 -5.59 -8.27
#